data_AF-A0A061J395-F1
#
_entry.id   AF-A0A061J395-F1
#
_cell.length_a   1.000
_cell.length_b   1.000
_cell.length_c   1.000
_cell.angle_alpha   90.00
_cell.angle_beta   90.00
_cell.angle_gamma   90.00
#
_symmetry.space_group_name_H-M   'P 1'
#
loop_
_entity.id
_entity.type
_entity.pdbx_description
1 polymer ?
#
loop_
_entity_poly.entity_id
_entity_poly.type
_entity_poly.pdbx_seq_one_letter_code
_entity_poly.pdbx_strand_id
1 'polypeptide(L)'
;MQQVVKRVTPDCHLLVLFLFAITYCVNILNWVFYLRYLDDEVDKSLIATHITFSVIGCILFFLFASPLIYWSYVSANEMTLQTRRNASCIAVSLCFFFHDLPVGWIELYLVWFHGWRSILSSVSLFIVWLCFAVGFFGSWIGYTWFLSRRLQFYYSTYQ
;
A
#
# COMPACT_ATOMS: atom_id res chain seq x y z
N MET A 1 6.95 -31.33 -24.68
CA MET A 1 6.82 -29.86 -24.70
C MET A 1 5.49 -29.50 -24.05
N GLN A 2 5.49 -29.18 -22.75
CA GLN A 2 4.28 -28.67 -22.09
C GLN A 2 4.12 -27.19 -22.44
N GLN A 3 3.13 -26.87 -23.26
CA GLN A 3 2.72 -25.50 -23.49
C GLN A 3 2.16 -24.94 -22.18
N VAL A 4 2.94 -24.09 -21.51
CA VAL A 4 2.43 -23.27 -20.40
C VAL A 4 1.44 -22.30 -21.02
N VAL A 5 0.15 -22.60 -20.87
CA VAL A 5 -0.94 -21.69 -21.22
C VAL A 5 -0.72 -20.41 -20.40
N LYS A 6 -0.27 -19.35 -21.09
CA LYS A 6 -0.07 -18.02 -20.51
C LYS A 6 -1.46 -17.52 -20.09
N ARG A 7 -1.79 -17.60 -18.80
CA ARG A 7 -3.09 -17.15 -18.29
C ARG A 7 -3.26 -15.67 -18.64
N VAL A 8 -4.36 -15.34 -19.32
CA VAL A 8 -4.80 -13.99 -19.70
C VAL A 8 -5.46 -13.28 -18.51
N THR A 9 -5.02 -13.57 -17.28
CA THR A 9 -5.49 -12.90 -16.07
C THR A 9 -4.57 -11.71 -15.78
N PRO A 10 -5.09 -10.52 -15.40
CA PRO A 10 -4.22 -9.42 -15.03
C PRO A 10 -3.29 -9.86 -13.90
N ASP A 11 -1.98 -9.68 -14.08
CA ASP A 11 -1.00 -10.07 -13.07
C ASP A 11 -1.24 -9.25 -11.79
N CYS A 12 -1.41 -9.94 -10.65
CA CYS A 12 -1.75 -9.29 -9.38
C CYS A 12 -0.77 -8.15 -9.01
N HIS A 13 0.49 -8.24 -9.45
CA HIS A 13 1.50 -7.21 -9.25
C HIS A 13 1.14 -5.89 -9.95
N LEU A 14 0.64 -5.96 -11.18
CA LEU A 14 0.20 -4.78 -11.92
C LEU A 14 -1.07 -4.19 -11.31
N LEU A 15 -2.02 -5.04 -10.89
CA LEU A 15 -3.22 -4.58 -10.20
C LEU A 15 -2.88 -3.81 -8.92
N VAL A 16 -1.96 -4.35 -8.11
CA VAL A 16 -1.45 -3.67 -6.90
C VAL A 16 -0.76 -2.36 -7.28
N LEU A 17 0.11 -2.36 -8.28
CA LEU A 17 0.81 -1.15 -8.71
C LEU A 17 -0.15 -0.03 -9.15
N PHE A 18 -1.16 -0.37 -9.96
CA PHE A 18 -2.18 0.60 -10.38
C PHE A 18 -3.07 1.05 -9.23
N LEU A 19 -3.49 0.12 -8.36
CA LEU A 19 -4.30 0.45 -7.20
C LEU A 19 -3.60 1.49 -6.33
N PHE A 20 -2.36 1.25 -5.93
CA PHE A 20 -1.57 2.19 -5.14
C PHE A 20 -1.38 3.53 -5.86
N ALA A 21 -1.03 3.53 -7.15
CA ALA A 21 -0.89 4.76 -7.92
C ALA A 21 -2.18 5.61 -7.95
N ILE A 22 -3.34 4.96 -8.12
CA ILE A 22 -4.65 5.62 -8.08
C ILE A 22 -4.91 6.19 -6.68
N THR A 23 -4.63 5.44 -5.62
CA THR A 23 -4.79 5.90 -4.22
C THR A 23 -4.03 7.20 -3.96
N TYR A 24 -2.76 7.28 -4.37
CA TYR A 24 -1.97 8.50 -4.21
C TYR A 24 -2.56 9.69 -4.97
N CYS A 25 -3.03 9.47 -6.20
CA CYS A 25 -3.67 10.52 -6.98
C CYS A 25 -4.97 10.99 -6.31
N VAL A 26 -5.81 10.07 -5.87
CA VAL A 26 -7.10 10.39 -5.21
C VAL A 26 -6.88 11.11 -3.88
N ASN A 27 -5.90 10.71 -3.06
CA ASN A 27 -5.57 11.41 -1.81
C ASN A 27 -5.12 12.85 -2.04
N ILE A 28 -4.29 13.09 -3.06
CA ILE A 28 -3.87 14.45 -3.42
C ILE A 28 -5.08 15.26 -3.90
N LEU A 29 -5.95 14.69 -4.72
CA LEU A 29 -7.17 15.36 -5.18
C LEU A 29 -8.11 15.66 -4.00
N ASN A 30 -8.29 14.73 -3.06
CA ASN A 30 -9.09 14.92 -1.85
C ASN A 30 -8.54 16.09 -1.02
N TRP A 31 -7.22 16.19 -0.90
CA TRP A 31 -6.60 17.34 -0.25
C TRP A 31 -6.89 18.66 -0.99
N VAL A 32 -6.63 18.72 -2.30
CA VAL A 32 -6.77 19.93 -3.12
C VAL A 32 -8.21 20.45 -3.14
N PHE A 33 -9.19 19.55 -3.26
CA PHE A 33 -10.59 19.93 -3.48
C PHE A 33 -11.44 19.96 -2.22
N TYR A 34 -11.02 19.31 -1.13
CA TYR A 34 -11.84 19.20 0.08
C TYR A 34 -11.09 19.65 1.33
N LEU A 35 -10.01 18.95 1.73
CA LEU A 35 -9.37 19.21 3.02
C LEU A 35 -8.82 20.63 3.16
N ARG A 36 -8.30 21.21 2.07
CA ARG A 36 -7.80 22.58 2.05
C ARG A 36 -8.87 23.62 2.42
N TYR A 37 -10.14 23.33 2.17
CA TYR A 37 -11.25 24.25 2.45
C TYR A 37 -11.89 24.01 3.84
N LEU A 38 -11.41 23.02 4.59
CA LEU A 38 -11.84 22.73 5.96
C LEU A 38 -10.93 23.39 7.03
N ASP A 39 -10.01 24.28 6.64
CA ASP A 39 -9.02 24.93 7.51
C ASP A 39 -9.63 25.68 8.73
N ASP A 40 -10.89 26.09 8.64
CA ASP A 40 -11.61 26.76 9.74
C ASP A 40 -12.35 25.79 10.67
N GLU A 41 -12.62 24.56 10.23
CA GLU A 41 -13.35 23.54 11.01
C GLU A 41 -12.43 22.44 11.57
N VAL A 42 -11.26 22.23 10.96
CA VAL A 42 -10.34 21.13 11.27
C VAL A 42 -9.00 21.70 11.73
N ASP A 43 -8.39 21.04 12.72
CA ASP A 43 -7.06 21.44 13.19
C ASP A 43 -6.03 21.41 12.05
N LYS A 44 -5.32 22.52 11.87
CA LYS A 44 -4.27 22.69 10.85
C LYS A 44 -3.18 21.63 10.98
N SER A 45 -2.92 21.16 12.20
CA SER A 45 -1.95 20.08 12.44
C SER A 45 -2.35 18.76 11.76
N LEU A 46 -3.65 18.45 11.72
CA LEU A 46 -4.19 17.24 11.14
C LEU A 46 -4.15 17.28 9.61
N ILE A 47 -4.48 18.42 9.02
CA ILE A 47 -4.35 18.67 7.58
C ILE A 47 -2.87 18.58 7.15
N ALA A 48 -1.96 19.20 7.91
CA ALA A 48 -0.52 19.13 7.65
C ALA A 48 -0.01 17.68 7.74
N THR A 49 -0.49 16.90 8.70
CA THR A 49 -0.11 15.49 8.88
C THR A 49 -0.60 14.64 7.70
N HIS A 50 -1.84 14.84 7.24
CA HIS A 50 -2.39 14.18 6.06
C HIS A 50 -1.52 14.41 4.81
N ILE A 51 -1.16 15.67 4.55
CA ILE A 51 -0.31 16.05 3.41
C ILE A 51 1.08 15.42 3.56
N THR A 52 1.66 15.48 4.76
CA THR A 52 3.01 14.96 5.02
C THR A 52 3.10 13.47 4.70
N PHE A 53 2.17 12.66 5.20
CA PHE A 53 2.14 11.23 4.89
C PHE A 53 1.78 10.94 3.43
N SER A 54 0.93 11.76 2.80
CA SER A 54 0.64 11.65 1.37
C SER A 54 1.90 11.87 0.52
N VAL A 55 2.71 12.88 0.85
CA VAL A 55 3.97 13.21 0.15
C VAL A 55 5.04 12.14 0.40
N ILE A 56 5.25 11.74 1.65
CA ILE A 56 6.18 10.66 2.01
C ILE A 56 5.80 9.37 1.28
N GLY A 57 4.51 9.03 1.28
CA GLY A 57 3.94 7.89 0.58
C GLY A 57 4.21 7.94 -0.92
N CYS A 58 3.96 9.07 -1.58
CA CYS A 58 4.24 9.25 -3.00
C CYS A 58 5.72 9.03 -3.32
N ILE A 59 6.62 9.66 -2.56
CA ILE A 59 8.07 9.53 -2.76
C ILE A 59 8.50 8.07 -2.60
N LEU A 60 8.04 7.41 -1.53
CA LEU A 60 8.35 6.01 -1.28
C LEU A 60 7.81 5.09 -2.38
N PHE A 61 6.61 5.37 -2.86
CA PHE A 61 5.99 4.60 -3.92
C PHE A 61 6.77 4.72 -5.23
N PHE A 62 7.01 5.94 -5.72
CA PHE A 62 7.67 6.14 -7.02
C PHE A 62 9.13 5.73 -7.02
N LEU A 63 9.87 5.95 -5.93
CA LEU A 63 11.30 5.66 -5.89
C LEU A 63 11.63 4.22 -5.47
N PHE A 64 10.78 3.57 -4.67
CA PHE A 64 11.09 2.26 -4.10
C PHE A 64 10.02 1.21 -4.40
N ALA A 65 8.76 1.43 -4.00
CA ALA A 65 7.76 0.38 -4.06
C ALA A 65 7.37 0.01 -5.51
N SER A 66 7.16 1.01 -6.36
CA SER A 66 6.82 0.82 -7.78
C SER A 66 7.93 0.10 -8.55
N PRO A 67 9.22 0.51 -8.47
CA PRO A 67 10.32 -0.27 -9.04
C PRO A 67 10.37 -1.71 -8.52
N LEU A 68 10.20 -1.94 -7.21
CA LEU A 68 10.25 -3.29 -6.64
C LEU A 68 9.12 -4.19 -7.15
N ILE A 69 7.89 -3.65 -7.27
CA ILE A 69 6.73 -4.38 -7.79
C ILE A 69 6.84 -4.59 -9.30
N TYR A 70 7.29 -3.59 -10.04
CA TYR A 70 7.42 -3.67 -11.49
C TYR A 70 8.55 -4.61 -11.91
N TRP A 71 9.69 -4.56 -11.22
CA TRP A 71 10.83 -5.44 -11.50
C TRP A 71 10.50 -6.90 -11.18
N SER A 72 9.77 -7.17 -10.09
CA SER A 72 9.32 -8.53 -9.76
C SER A 72 8.31 -9.09 -10.78
N TYR A 73 7.67 -8.22 -11.56
CA TYR A 73 6.82 -8.54 -12.70
C TYR A 73 7.62 -8.76 -13.99
N VAL A 74 8.44 -7.80 -14.43
CA VAL A 74 9.15 -7.88 -15.72
C VAL A 74 10.25 -8.94 -15.71
N SER A 75 11.06 -8.99 -14.66
CA SER A 75 12.17 -9.95 -14.53
C SER A 75 11.73 -11.26 -13.87
N ALA A 76 10.45 -11.63 -14.03
CA ALA A 76 9.86 -12.81 -13.41
C ALA A 76 10.58 -14.13 -13.74
N ASN A 77 11.16 -14.24 -14.94
CA ASN A 77 11.88 -15.42 -15.41
C ASN A 77 13.33 -15.48 -14.92
N GLU A 78 13.89 -14.34 -14.50
CA GLU A 78 15.29 -14.21 -14.06
C GLU A 78 15.40 -14.24 -12.52
N MET A 79 14.27 -14.07 -11.82
CA MET A 79 14.21 -14.05 -10.37
C MET A 79 13.61 -15.34 -9.80
N THR A 80 14.18 -15.82 -8.69
CA THR A 80 13.56 -16.90 -7.92
C THR A 80 12.19 -16.48 -7.38
N LEU A 81 11.28 -17.44 -7.21
CA LEU A 81 9.95 -17.19 -6.63
C LEU A 81 10.04 -16.51 -5.26
N GLN A 82 11.04 -16.87 -4.46
CA GLN A 82 11.29 -16.29 -3.15
C GLN A 82 11.68 -14.81 -3.25
N THR A 83 12.60 -14.45 -4.13
CA THR A 83 13.02 -13.06 -4.33
C THR A 83 11.87 -12.19 -4.79
N ARG A 84 11.05 -12.69 -5.74
CA ARG A 84 9.88 -11.97 -6.27
C ARG A 84 8.87 -11.68 -5.17
N ARG A 85 8.50 -12.70 -4.38
CA ARG A 85 7.58 -12.54 -3.25
C ARG A 85 8.12 -11.53 -2.23
N ASN A 86 9.39 -11.66 -1.84
CA ASN A 86 9.98 -10.78 -0.84
C ASN A 86 10.01 -9.32 -1.31
N ALA A 87 10.36 -9.06 -2.57
CA ALA A 87 10.33 -7.72 -3.15
C ALA A 87 8.92 -7.11 -3.08
N SER A 88 7.90 -7.87 -3.47
CA SER A 88 6.50 -7.43 -3.41
C SER A 88 6.02 -7.22 -1.97
N CYS A 89 6.35 -8.11 -1.02
CA CYS A 89 6.03 -7.93 0.39
C CYS A 89 6.69 -6.68 0.97
N ILE A 90 7.97 -6.43 0.69
CA ILE A 90 8.68 -5.24 1.18
C ILE A 90 8.03 -3.97 0.60
N ALA A 91 7.75 -3.94 -0.70
CA ALA A 91 7.12 -2.80 -1.36
C ALA A 91 5.74 -2.47 -0.76
N VAL A 92 4.90 -3.50 -0.56
CA VAL A 92 3.56 -3.36 0.03
C VAL A 92 3.65 -2.93 1.49
N SER A 93 4.58 -3.48 2.27
CA SER A 93 4.80 -3.07 3.67
C SER A 93 5.28 -1.63 3.79
N LEU A 94 6.16 -1.16 2.90
CA LEU A 94 6.60 0.24 2.88
C LEU A 94 5.42 1.18 2.67
N CYS A 95 4.57 0.90 1.68
CA CYS A 95 3.39 1.74 1.44
C CYS A 95 2.40 1.69 2.62
N PHE A 96 2.20 0.51 3.20
CA PHE A 96 1.32 0.34 4.36
C PHE A 96 1.73 1.20 5.56
N PHE A 97 2.99 1.08 6.01
CA PHE A 97 3.44 1.75 7.23
C PHE A 97 3.60 3.26 7.07
N PHE A 98 4.04 3.72 5.90
CA PHE A 98 4.37 5.13 5.67
C PHE A 98 3.26 5.94 5.01
N HIS A 99 2.17 5.30 4.58
CA HIS A 99 1.06 5.98 3.93
C HIS A 99 -0.31 5.42 4.35
N ASP A 100 -0.62 4.17 4.03
CA ASP A 100 -2.01 3.70 4.13
C ASP A 100 -2.52 3.68 5.57
N LEU A 101 -1.66 3.27 6.50
CA LEU A 101 -1.98 3.28 7.93
C LEU A 101 -2.21 4.71 8.45
N PRO A 102 -1.24 5.64 8.37
CA PRO A 102 -1.46 6.98 8.89
C PRO A 102 -2.59 7.73 8.17
N VAL A 103 -2.65 7.68 6.83
CA VAL A 103 -3.69 8.40 6.08
C VAL A 103 -5.06 7.78 6.29
N GLY A 104 -5.18 6.45 6.31
CA GLY A 104 -6.45 5.75 6.56
C GLY A 104 -7.04 6.10 7.92
N TRP A 105 -6.21 6.23 8.96
CA TRP A 105 -6.65 6.71 10.28
C TRP A 105 -7.08 8.18 10.27
N ILE A 106 -6.38 9.05 9.55
CA ILE A 106 -6.73 10.47 9.45
C ILE A 106 -8.05 10.66 8.71
N GLU A 107 -8.25 9.99 7.58
CA GLU A 107 -9.51 10.07 6.84
C GLU A 107 -10.67 9.45 7.61
N LEU A 108 -10.44 8.35 8.35
CA LEU A 108 -11.45 7.76 9.23
C LEU A 108 -11.84 8.75 10.35
N TYR A 109 -10.85 9.40 10.97
CA TYR A 109 -11.09 10.44 11.97
C TYR A 109 -11.95 11.57 11.41
N LEU A 110 -11.60 12.08 10.23
CA LEU A 110 -12.34 13.17 9.57
C LEU A 110 -13.80 12.80 9.30
N VAL A 111 -14.04 11.59 8.79
CA VAL A 111 -15.41 11.11 8.54
C VAL A 111 -16.17 10.88 9.83
N TRP A 112 -15.52 10.36 10.88
CA TRP A 112 -16.15 10.12 12.17
C TRP A 112 -16.63 11.42 12.85
N PHE A 113 -15.81 12.48 12.81
CA PHE A 113 -16.11 13.73 13.52
C PHE A 113 -16.83 14.79 12.67
N HIS A 114 -16.59 14.82 11.35
CA HIS A 114 -17.18 15.83 10.45
C HIS A 114 -18.25 15.26 9.51
N GLY A 115 -18.40 13.93 9.46
CA GLY A 115 -19.40 13.24 8.64
C GLY A 115 -19.02 13.12 7.16
N TRP A 116 -19.89 12.47 6.38
CA TRP A 116 -19.72 12.23 4.95
C TRP A 116 -20.12 13.45 4.10
N ARG A 117 -19.40 14.56 4.24
CA ARG A 117 -19.74 15.81 3.54
C ARG A 117 -19.30 15.85 2.08
N SER A 118 -18.37 14.99 1.67
CA SER A 118 -17.79 14.97 0.31
C SER A 118 -17.73 13.55 -0.26
N ILE A 119 -18.26 13.38 -1.46
CA ILE A 119 -18.14 12.13 -2.24
C ILE A 119 -16.67 11.82 -2.50
N LEU A 120 -15.86 12.83 -2.81
CA LEU A 120 -14.43 12.65 -3.07
C LEU A 120 -13.71 12.12 -1.83
N SER A 121 -13.99 12.68 -0.65
CA SER A 121 -13.43 12.17 0.62
C SER A 121 -13.89 10.74 0.92
N SER A 122 -15.09 10.36 0.46
CA SER A 122 -15.61 9.01 0.64
C SER A 122 -14.90 8.00 -0.24
N VAL A 123 -14.67 8.36 -1.50
CA VAL A 123 -13.91 7.56 -2.47
C VAL A 123 -12.46 7.43 -2.03
N SER A 124 -11.86 8.51 -1.54
CA SER A 124 -10.51 8.53 -0.96
C SER A 124 -10.39 7.53 0.18
N LEU A 125 -11.27 7.64 1.19
CA LEU A 125 -11.31 6.73 2.33
C LEU A 125 -11.45 5.27 1.88
N PHE A 126 -12.40 4.99 0.99
CA PHE A 126 -12.63 3.62 0.51
C PHE A 126 -11.38 3.02 -0.15
N ILE A 127 -10.74 3.78 -1.04
CA ILE A 127 -9.55 3.31 -1.77
C ILE A 127 -8.35 3.16 -0.82
N VAL A 128 -8.15 4.10 0.12
CA VAL A 128 -7.10 4.00 1.15
C VAL A 128 -7.31 2.77 2.03
N TRP A 129 -8.53 2.47 2.45
CA TRP A 129 -8.82 1.27 3.23
C TRP A 129 -8.68 -0.03 2.43
N LEU A 130 -8.93 0.01 1.12
CA LEU A 130 -8.64 -1.12 0.24
C LEU A 130 -7.12 -1.36 0.15
N CYS A 131 -6.31 -0.30 -0.01
CA CYS A 131 -4.85 -0.38 0.07
C CYS A 131 -4.38 -0.84 1.45
N PHE A 132 -4.98 -0.35 2.53
CA PHE A 132 -4.71 -0.77 3.89
C PHE A 132 -4.89 -2.28 4.06
N ALA A 133 -5.98 -2.84 3.55
CA ALA A 133 -6.23 -4.28 3.62
C ALA A 133 -5.14 -5.07 2.87
N VAL A 134 -4.81 -4.67 1.64
CA VAL A 134 -3.72 -5.28 0.86
C VAL A 134 -2.37 -5.16 1.59
N GLY A 135 -2.09 -4.00 2.15
CA GLY A 135 -0.94 -3.66 2.97
C GLY A 135 -0.80 -4.55 4.20
N PHE A 136 -1.87 -4.65 4.98
CA PHE A 136 -1.96 -5.42 6.20
C PHE A 136 -1.76 -6.91 5.95
N PHE A 137 -2.55 -7.50 5.03
CA PHE A 137 -2.43 -8.92 4.73
C PHE A 137 -1.09 -9.24 4.05
N GLY A 138 -0.60 -8.38 3.16
CA GLY A 138 0.72 -8.55 2.53
C GLY A 138 1.87 -8.53 3.54
N SER A 139 1.83 -7.60 4.50
CA SER A 139 2.80 -7.50 5.59
C SER A 139 2.71 -8.68 6.55
N TRP A 140 1.50 -9.13 6.87
CA TRP A 140 1.26 -10.29 7.74
C TRP A 140 1.77 -11.59 7.11
N ILE A 141 1.54 -11.78 5.81
CA ILE A 141 2.12 -12.90 5.05
C ILE A 141 3.65 -12.82 5.09
N GLY A 142 4.25 -11.64 4.83
CA GLY A 142 5.70 -11.48 4.92
C GLY A 142 6.26 -11.84 6.31
N TYR A 143 5.61 -11.37 7.36
CA TYR A 143 5.99 -11.62 8.75
C TYR A 143 5.89 -13.11 9.13
N THR A 144 4.74 -13.75 8.86
CA THR A 144 4.52 -15.18 9.16
C THR A 144 5.52 -16.07 8.45
N TRP A 145 5.87 -15.74 7.20
CA TRP A 145 6.91 -16.45 6.46
C TRP A 145 8.31 -16.29 7.08
N PHE A 146 8.67 -15.08 7.51
CA PHE A 146 9.93 -14.83 8.20
C PHE A 146 10.03 -15.65 9.50
N LEU A 147 8.95 -15.66 10.30
CA LEU A 147 8.88 -16.39 11.55
C LEU A 147 8.94 -17.91 11.33
N SER A 148 8.18 -18.42 10.35
CA SER A 148 8.20 -19.85 9.99
C SER A 148 9.61 -20.34 9.65
N ARG A 149 10.36 -19.56 8.85
CA ARG A 149 11.73 -19.90 8.48
C ARG A 149 12.68 -19.88 9.69
N ARG A 150 12.53 -18.90 10.59
CA ARG A 150 13.31 -18.85 11.84
C ARG A 150 13.05 -20.08 12.70
N LEU A 151 11.79 -20.45 12.89
CA LEU A 151 11.41 -21.63 13.67
C LEU A 151 12.00 -22.91 13.08
N GLN A 152 11.95 -23.10 11.76
CA GLN A 152 12.55 -24.24 11.09
C GLN A 152 14.05 -24.36 11.37
N PHE A 153 14.80 -23.26 11.29
CA PHE A 153 16.23 -23.25 11.62
C PHE A 153 16.52 -23.56 13.09
N TYR A 154 15.74 -23.00 14.01
CA TYR A 154 15.91 -23.30 15.43
C TYR A 154 15.69 -24.79 15.68
N TYR A 155 14.58 -25.36 15.21
CA TYR A 155 14.28 -26.78 15.46
C TYR A 155 15.18 -27.76 14.70
N SER A 156 15.68 -27.40 13.50
CA SER A 156 16.62 -28.25 12.76
C SER A 156 18.04 -28.27 13.34
N THR A 157 18.39 -27.29 14.17
CA THR A 157 19.73 -27.20 14.79
C THR A 157 19.79 -27.95 16.13
N TYR A 158 18.64 -28.29 16.72
CA TYR A 158 18.53 -29.05 17.97
C TYR A 158 18.11 -30.52 17.76
N GLN A 159 18.22 -31.03 16.53
CA GLN A 159 18.15 -32.46 16.18
C GLN A 159 19.52 -32.92 15.71
#